data_AF-A0A951RCT0-F1
#
_entry.id   AF-A0A951RCT0-F1
#
_cell.length_a   1.000
_cell.length_b   1.000
_cell.length_c   1.000
_cell.angle_alpha   90.00
_cell.angle_beta   90.00
_cell.angle_gamma   90.00
#
_symmetry.space_group_name_H-M   'P 1'
#
loop_
_entity.id
_entity.type
_entity.pdbx_description
1 polymer ?
#
loop_
_entity_poly.entity_id
_entity_poly.type
_entity_poly.pdbx_seq_one_letter_code
_entity_poly.pdbx_strand_id
1 'polypeptide(L)'
;MLLEKLEAINNRFKEVSQLITDPDIIADMKRYIQLNKEYKDLEEIVDAYHEYKNVIENIKSSKEILSTEKDEEFREMAKMELEELSEKKED
;
A
#
# COMPACT_ATOMS: atom_id res chain seq x y z
N MET A 1 10.79 11.90 2.32
CA MET A 1 9.36 12.27 2.10
C MET A 1 8.44 11.27 2.80
N LEU A 2 7.13 11.54 2.93
CA LEU A 2 6.17 10.66 3.65
C LEU A 2 6.14 9.23 3.08
N LEU A 3 6.15 9.08 1.76
CA LEU A 3 6.17 7.78 1.09
C LEU A 3 7.42 6.94 1.44
N GLU A 4 8.60 7.56 1.52
CA GLU A 4 9.83 6.86 1.94
C GLU A 4 9.73 6.35 3.39
N LYS A 5 9.03 7.08 4.26
CA LYS A 5 8.78 6.63 5.64
C LYS A 5 7.84 5.43 5.67
N LEU A 6 6.75 5.46 4.90
CA LEU A 6 5.82 4.34 4.79
C LEU A 6 6.46 3.11 4.12
N GLU A 7 7.34 3.34 3.15
CA GLU A 7 8.14 2.27 2.53
C GLU A 7 9.10 1.62 3.53
N ALA A 8 9.75 2.40 4.41
CA ALA A 8 10.57 1.85 5.49
C ALA A 8 9.74 1.00 6.47
N ILE A 9 8.53 1.44 6.80
CA ILE A 9 7.57 0.69 7.63
C ILE A 9 7.16 -0.62 6.94
N ASN A 10 6.85 -0.58 5.63
CA ASN A 10 6.53 -1.77 4.85
C ASN A 10 7.70 -2.76 4.80
N ASN A 11 8.94 -2.27 4.67
CA ASN A 11 10.12 -3.12 4.71
C ASN A 11 10.27 -3.81 6.07
N ARG A 12 10.03 -3.08 7.16
CA ARG A 12 10.02 -3.65 8.51
C ARG A 12 8.92 -4.70 8.67
N PHE A 13 7.72 -4.43 8.18
CA PHE A 13 6.61 -5.39 8.19
C PHE A 13 6.98 -6.69 7.48
N LYS A 14 7.59 -6.61 6.29
CA LYS A 14 8.07 -7.80 5.55
C LYS A 14 9.12 -8.59 6.34
N GLU A 15 10.06 -7.90 6.97
CA GLU A 15 11.07 -8.52 7.83
C GLU A 15 10.41 -9.25 9.02
N VAL A 16 9.49 -8.58 9.73
CA VAL A 16 8.77 -9.17 10.86
C VAL A 16 7.92 -10.35 10.42
N SER A 17 7.24 -10.25 9.27
CA SER A 17 6.45 -11.33 8.67
C SER A 17 7.29 -12.57 8.38
N GLN A 18 8.54 -12.40 7.94
CA GLN A 18 9.48 -13.52 7.78
C GLN A 18 9.89 -14.09 9.14
N LEU A 19 10.27 -13.24 10.09
CA LEU A 19 10.75 -13.65 11.41
C LEU A 19 9.70 -14.44 12.20
N ILE A 20 8.42 -14.08 12.13
CA ILE A 20 7.37 -14.83 12.85
C ILE A 20 7.14 -16.25 12.28
N THR A 21 7.64 -16.55 11.09
CA THR A 21 7.58 -17.89 10.48
C THR A 21 8.84 -18.72 10.75
N ASP A 22 9.88 -18.10 11.32
CA ASP A 22 11.16 -18.75 11.61
C ASP A 22 11.01 -19.73 12.81
N PRO A 23 11.33 -21.04 12.65
CA PRO A 23 11.29 -22.01 13.72
C PRO A 23 12.08 -21.62 14.97
N ASP A 24 13.22 -20.94 14.82
CA ASP A 24 14.06 -20.51 15.94
C ASP A 24 13.40 -19.38 16.74
N ILE A 25 12.62 -18.52 16.06
CA ILE A 25 11.80 -17.49 16.71
C ILE A 25 10.58 -18.12 17.38
N ILE A 26 9.91 -19.06 16.72
CA ILE A 26 8.75 -19.78 17.29
C ILE A 26 9.14 -20.54 18.57
N ALA A 27 10.36 -21.10 18.61
CA ALA A 27 10.90 -21.76 19.79
C ALA A 27 11.15 -20.78 20.96
N ASP A 28 11.45 -19.50 20.68
CA ASP A 28 11.52 -18.43 21.68
C ASP A 28 10.17 -17.72 21.82
N MET A 29 9.29 -18.28 22.65
CA MET A 29 7.93 -17.77 22.86
C MET A 29 7.88 -16.29 23.26
N LYS A 30 8.89 -15.77 23.97
CA LYS A 30 8.91 -14.35 24.38
C LYS A 30 9.14 -13.46 23.16
N ARG A 31 10.13 -13.80 22.32
CA ARG A 31 10.38 -13.09 21.05
C ARG A 31 9.21 -13.22 20.09
N TYR A 32 8.65 -14.41 19.96
CA TYR A 32 7.50 -14.68 19.10
C TYR A 32 6.30 -13.78 19.43
N ILE A 33 5.94 -13.64 20.72
CA ILE A 33 4.84 -12.76 21.16
C ILE A 33 5.14 -11.30 20.82
N GLN A 34 6.38 -10.84 21.04
CA GLN A 34 6.77 -9.46 20.77
C GLN A 34 6.68 -9.14 19.27
N LEU A 35 7.19 -10.03 18.41
CA LEU A 35 7.14 -9.88 16.96
C LEU A 35 5.71 -10.00 16.40
N ASN A 36 4.86 -10.85 16.98
CA ASN A 36 3.44 -10.92 16.59
C ASN A 36 2.69 -9.64 16.94
N LYS A 37 3.02 -9.00 18.07
CA LYS A 37 2.45 -7.69 18.40
C LYS A 37 2.91 -6.63 17.41
N GLU A 38 4.21 -6.56 17.15
CA GLU A 38 4.78 -5.65 16.16
C GLU A 38 4.19 -5.88 14.76
N TYR A 39 4.00 -7.13 14.34
CA TYR A 39 3.35 -7.49 13.08
C TYR A 39 1.97 -6.85 12.96
N LYS A 40 1.11 -7.01 13.99
CA LYS A 40 -0.23 -6.44 14.00
C LYS A 40 -0.22 -4.91 14.00
N ASP A 41 0.65 -4.30 14.80
CA ASP A 41 0.77 -2.84 14.87
C ASP A 41 1.24 -2.26 13.52
N LEU A 42 2.06 -3.00 12.76
CA LEU A 42 2.53 -2.61 11.44
C LEU A 42 1.52 -2.91 10.31
N GLU A 43 0.74 -3.98 10.43
CA GLU A 43 -0.25 -4.43 9.43
C GLU A 43 -1.23 -3.31 9.08
N GLU A 44 -1.83 -2.67 10.08
CA GLU A 44 -2.78 -1.56 9.87
C GLU A 44 -2.16 -0.39 9.08
N ILE A 45 -0.90 -0.05 9.35
CA ILE A 45 -0.20 1.05 8.70
C ILE A 45 0.17 0.67 7.26
N VAL A 46 0.60 -0.57 7.06
CA VAL A 46 1.02 -1.08 5.74
C VAL A 46 -0.18 -1.26 4.82
N ASP A 47 -1.33 -1.68 5.34
CA ASP A 47 -2.58 -1.77 4.57
C ASP A 47 -3.00 -0.39 4.05
N ALA A 48 -3.01 0.62 4.92
CA ALA A 48 -3.28 2.00 4.52
C ALA A 48 -2.25 2.53 3.50
N TYR A 49 -0.98 2.19 3.68
CA TYR A 49 0.07 2.54 2.71
C TYR A 49 -0.14 1.89 1.35
N HIS A 50 -0.49 0.60 1.30
CA HIS A 50 -0.76 -0.10 0.05
C HIS A 50 -1.98 0.46 -0.66
N GLU A 51 -3.06 0.76 0.07
CA GLU A 51 -4.24 1.43 -0.48
C GLU A 51 -3.87 2.79 -1.08
N TYR A 52 -3.17 3.63 -0.31
CA TYR A 52 -2.70 4.93 -0.80
C TYR A 52 -1.84 4.80 -2.05
N LYS A 53 -0.87 3.88 -2.04
CA LYS A 53 0.01 3.64 -3.18
C LYS A 53 -0.78 3.22 -4.42
N ASN A 54 -1.75 2.31 -4.27
CA ASN A 54 -2.61 1.87 -5.36
C ASN A 54 -3.44 3.03 -5.94
N VAL A 55 -3.99 3.91 -5.09
CA VAL A 55 -4.71 5.11 -5.55
C VAL A 55 -3.79 6.00 -6.38
N ILE A 56 -2.56 6.25 -5.92
CA ILE A 56 -1.59 7.07 -6.65
C ILE A 56 -1.20 6.44 -8.00
N GLU A 57 -1.00 5.12 -8.04
CA GLU A 57 -0.68 4.38 -9.27
C GLU A 57 -1.85 4.39 -10.26
N ASN A 58 -3.08 4.21 -9.78
CA ASN A 58 -4.28 4.28 -10.60
C ASN A 58 -4.50 5.70 -11.17
N ILE A 59 -4.34 6.75 -10.34
CA ILE A 59 -4.37 8.15 -10.81
C ILE A 59 -3.38 8.37 -11.95
N LYS A 60 -2.16 7.84 -11.80
CA LYS A 60 -1.12 7.95 -12.84
C LYS A 60 -1.56 7.21 -14.12
N SER A 61 -2.11 6.01 -13.99
CA SER A 61 -2.63 5.22 -15.11
C SER A 61 -3.77 5.94 -15.85
N SER A 62 -4.79 6.42 -15.13
CA SER A 62 -5.92 7.15 -15.74
C SER A 62 -5.44 8.43 -16.44
N LYS A 63 -4.46 9.15 -15.88
CA LYS A 63 -3.81 10.29 -16.56
C LYS A 63 -3.08 9.90 -17.84
N GLU A 64 -2.41 8.75 -17.86
CA GLU A 64 -1.74 8.22 -19.04
C GLU A 64 -2.77 7.88 -20.13
N ILE A 65 -3.84 7.16 -19.78
CA ILE A 65 -4.96 6.86 -20.69
C ILE A 65 -5.52 8.15 -21.30
N LEU A 66 -5.79 9.18 -20.49
CA LEU A 66 -6.30 10.46 -20.98
C LEU A 66 -5.37 11.18 -21.96
N SER A 67 -4.08 10.88 -21.88
CA SER A 67 -3.03 11.46 -22.72
C SER A 67 -2.78 10.68 -24.01
N THR A 68 -3.04 9.37 -24.02
CA THR A 68 -2.74 8.48 -25.16
C THR A 68 -3.97 8.03 -25.94
N GLU A 69 -5.12 7.90 -25.28
CA GLU A 69 -6.38 7.47 -25.89
C GLU A 69 -7.03 8.61 -26.68
N LYS A 70 -7.69 8.27 -27.80
CA LYS A 70 -8.36 9.20 -28.70
C LYS A 70 -9.87 9.00 -28.74
N ASP A 71 -10.34 7.81 -28.38
CA ASP A 71 -11.77 7.55 -28.28
C ASP A 71 -12.39 8.36 -27.15
N GLU A 72 -13.42 9.16 -27.46
CA GLU A 72 -14.01 10.10 -26.51
C GLU A 72 -14.76 9.39 -25.38
N GLU A 73 -15.39 8.24 -25.64
CA GLU A 73 -16.12 7.45 -24.65
C GLU A 73 -15.14 6.87 -23.61
N PHE A 74 -14.02 6.30 -24.08
CA PHE A 74 -12.98 5.79 -23.19
C PHE A 74 -12.30 6.88 -22.37
N ARG A 75 -12.12 8.08 -22.94
CA ARG A 75 -11.56 9.23 -22.21
C ARG A 75 -12.53 9.77 -21.17
N GLU A 76 -13.83 9.74 -21.42
CA GLU A 76 -14.82 10.17 -20.44
C GLU A 76 -14.85 9.23 -19.22
N MET A 77 -14.79 7.92 -19.46
CA MET A 77 -14.63 6.92 -18.39
C MET A 77 -13.37 7.16 -17.55
N ALA A 78 -12.22 7.39 -18.19
CA ALA A 78 -10.96 7.64 -17.49
C ALA A 78 -10.96 8.96 -16.70
N LYS A 79 -11.75 9.98 -17.11
CA LYS A 79 -11.93 11.22 -16.33
C LYS A 79 -12.73 10.96 -15.06
N MET A 80 -13.84 10.21 -15.17
CA MET A 80 -14.67 9.87 -14.02
C MET A 80 -13.86 9.07 -12.99
N GLU A 81 -13.13 8.05 -13.45
CA GLU A 81 -12.24 7.27 -12.58
C GLU A 81 -11.17 8.15 -11.91
N LEU A 82 -10.57 9.08 -12.66
CA LEU A 82 -9.57 10.00 -12.10
C LEU A 82 -10.16 10.93 -11.03
N GLU A 83 -11.40 11.37 -11.19
CA GLU A 83 -12.12 12.20 -10.22
C GLU A 83 -12.37 11.42 -8.92
N GLU A 84 -12.96 10.23 -9.02
CA GLU A 84 -13.20 9.34 -7.88
C GLU A 84 -11.91 9.00 -7.11
N LEU A 85 -10.83 8.68 -7.83
CA LEU A 85 -9.54 8.38 -7.20
C LEU A 85 -8.89 9.61 -6.56
N SER A 86 -9.15 10.81 -7.09
CA SER A 86 -8.62 12.05 -6.52
C SER A 86 -9.32 12.39 -5.21
N GLU A 87 -10.64 12.19 -5.12
CA GLU A 87 -11.40 12.31 -3.87
C GLU A 87 -10.88 11.31 -2.83
N LYS A 88 -10.74 10.04 -3.22
CA LYS A 88 -10.21 8.98 -2.34
C LYS A 88 -8.80 9.24 -1.82
N LYS A 89 -7.98 10.04 -2.51
CA LYS A 89 -6.63 10.41 -2.08
C LYS A 89 -6.64 11.48 -0.99
N GLU A 90 -7.70 12.29 -0.91
CA GLU A 90 -7.83 13.40 0.05
C GLU A 90 -8.41 12.97 1.40
N ASP A 91 -9.09 11.81 1.44
CA ASP A 91 -9.54 11.11 2.66
C ASP A 91 -8.40 10.39 3.40
#